data_AF-A0A9K3D953-F1
#
_entry.id   AF-A0A9K3D953-F1
#
_cell.length_a   1.000
_cell.length_b   1.000
_cell.length_c   1.000
_cell.angle_alpha   90.00
_cell.angle_beta   90.00
_cell.angle_gamma   90.00
#
_symmetry.space_group_name_H-M   'P 1'
#
loop_
_entity.id
_entity.type
_entity.pdbx_description
1 polymer ?
#
loop_
_entity_poly.entity_id
_entity_poly.type
_entity_poly.pdbx_seq_one_letter_code
_entity_poly.pdbx_strand_id
1 'polypeptide(L)'
;IFDKFSLSQSWDGRMLLSGSYSNYFHVYDRSASAGVRIEASRTACRRSYARSKSSLPGSALGAKLVLSQGRPTADANVELDTEKKVLHCEFHPSQSIMAVSTRANLYIYASLDNLR
;
A
#
# COMPACT_ATOMS: atom_id res chain seq x y z
N ILE A 1 16.63 -15.59 -11.03
CA ILE A 1 17.31 -14.33 -11.42
C ILE A 1 16.40 -13.11 -11.30
N PHE A 2 15.09 -13.27 -11.09
CA PHE A 2 14.14 -12.17 -10.86
C PHE A 2 13.26 -12.48 -9.65
N ASP A 3 12.94 -11.45 -8.88
CA ASP A 3 11.87 -11.54 -7.88
C ASP A 3 10.51 -11.50 -8.57
N LYS A 4 9.56 -12.26 -8.05
CA LYS A 4 8.17 -12.29 -8.54
C LYS A 4 7.26 -11.64 -7.50
N PHE A 5 6.76 -10.46 -7.84
CA PHE A 5 5.81 -9.72 -7.01
C PHE A 5 4.38 -10.13 -7.35
N SER A 6 3.54 -10.35 -6.33
CA SER A 6 2.12 -10.57 -6.55
C SER A 6 1.42 -9.27 -6.97
N LEU A 7 0.34 -9.45 -7.72
CA LEU A 7 -0.62 -8.40 -8.05
C LEU A 7 -2.00 -8.91 -7.68
N SER A 8 -2.79 -8.08 -7.01
CA SER A 8 -4.15 -8.40 -6.59
C SER A 8 -5.09 -7.24 -6.90
N GLN A 9 -6.34 -7.58 -7.21
CA GLN A 9 -7.39 -6.62 -7.50
C GLN A 9 -8.43 -6.67 -6.37
N SER A 10 -8.95 -5.51 -5.97
CA SER A 10 -10.02 -5.44 -4.98
C SER A 10 -11.31 -6.09 -5.50
N TRP A 11 -12.17 -6.51 -4.58
CA TRP A 11 -13.44 -7.19 -4.92
C TRP A 11 -14.35 -6.36 -5.84
N ASP A 12 -14.35 -5.03 -5.68
CA ASP A 12 -15.10 -4.07 -6.51
C ASP A 12 -14.39 -3.71 -7.82
N GLY A 13 -13.19 -4.26 -8.02
CA GLY A 13 -12.30 -3.99 -9.11
C GLY A 13 -11.66 -2.61 -9.07
N ARG A 14 -11.98 -1.68 -8.18
CA ARG A 14 -11.52 -0.28 -8.32
C ARG A 14 -10.04 -0.09 -8.02
N MET A 15 -9.47 -0.94 -7.17
CA MET A 15 -8.12 -0.82 -6.67
C MET A 15 -7.23 -1.97 -7.14
N LEU A 16 -5.96 -1.68 -7.35
CA LEU A 16 -4.90 -2.66 -7.61
C LEU A 16 -3.85 -2.58 -6.51
N LEU A 17 -3.38 -3.73 -6.07
CA LEU A 17 -2.38 -3.91 -5.03
C LEU A 17 -1.17 -4.62 -5.61
N SER A 18 0.03 -4.13 -5.30
CA SER A 18 1.28 -4.77 -5.70
C SER A 18 2.38 -4.55 -4.66
N GLY A 19 3.22 -5.57 -4.49
CA GLY A 19 4.38 -5.50 -3.62
C GLY A 19 5.61 -4.87 -4.29
N SER A 20 6.57 -4.44 -3.49
CA SER A 20 7.82 -3.84 -3.94
C SER A 20 8.97 -4.16 -2.97
N TYR A 21 10.14 -3.61 -3.26
CA TYR A 21 11.31 -3.64 -2.40
C TYR A 21 11.16 -2.68 -1.20
N SER A 22 12.15 -2.70 -0.29
CA SER A 22 12.15 -1.90 0.95
C SER A 22 10.93 -2.09 1.85
N ASN A 23 10.30 -3.27 1.82
CA ASN A 23 9.01 -3.54 2.48
C ASN A 23 7.87 -2.59 2.05
N TYR A 24 7.95 -2.00 0.87
CA TYR A 24 6.87 -1.19 0.33
C TYR A 24 5.85 -2.03 -0.42
N PHE A 25 4.61 -1.55 -0.42
CA PHE A 25 3.57 -1.98 -1.33
C PHE A 25 2.82 -0.76 -1.87
N HIS A 26 2.20 -0.93 -3.02
CA HIS A 26 1.51 0.12 -3.74
C HIS A 26 0.03 -0.22 -3.86
N VAL A 27 -0.81 0.79 -3.66
CA VAL A 27 -2.24 0.72 -3.92
C VAL A 27 -2.57 1.77 -4.97
N TYR A 28 -3.16 1.34 -6.07
CA TYR A 28 -3.53 2.18 -7.21
C TYR A 28 -5.03 2.23 -7.37
N ASP A 29 -5.58 3.43 -7.53
CA ASP A 29 -6.97 3.66 -7.91
C ASP A 29 -7.05 3.76 -9.44
N ARG A 30 -7.79 2.82 -10.04
CA ARG A 30 -7.97 2.75 -11.51
C ARG A 30 -8.79 3.93 -12.04
N SER A 31 -9.73 4.47 -11.27
CA SER A 31 -10.61 5.56 -11.69
C SER A 31 -9.90 6.90 -11.57
N ALA A 32 -9.24 7.14 -10.42
CA ALA A 32 -8.59 8.42 -10.14
C ALA A 32 -7.21 8.57 -10.80
N SER A 33 -6.67 7.51 -11.42
CA SER A 33 -5.28 7.47 -11.91
C SER A 33 -4.28 7.94 -10.83
N ALA A 34 -4.58 7.55 -9.59
CA ALA A 34 -3.84 7.94 -8.40
C ALA A 34 -3.26 6.69 -7.74
N GLY A 35 -2.13 6.86 -7.04
CA GLY A 35 -1.43 5.75 -6.42
C GLY A 35 -0.72 6.17 -5.17
N VAL A 36 -0.80 5.33 -4.15
CA VAL A 36 -0.10 5.52 -2.88
C VAL A 36 0.86 4.37 -2.61
N ARG A 37 1.97 4.67 -1.96
CA ARG A 37 2.93 3.70 -1.45
C ARG A 37 2.88 3.69 0.07
N ILE A 38 2.86 2.49 0.64
CA ILE A 38 2.79 2.27 2.09
C ILE A 38 3.94 1.35 2.49
N GLU A 39 4.55 1.64 3.65
CA GLU A 39 5.58 0.78 4.25
C GLU A 39 4.94 -0.26 5.16
N ALA A 40 5.26 -1.54 4.93
CA ALA A 40 4.87 -2.64 5.81
C ALA A 40 5.76 -2.65 7.07
N SER A 41 5.46 -1.77 8.03
CA SER A 41 6.17 -1.69 9.31
C SER A 41 5.24 -1.33 10.47
N ARG A 42 5.63 -1.73 11.70
CA ARG A 42 4.87 -1.41 12.92
C ARG A 42 4.80 0.10 13.20
N THR A 43 5.81 0.85 12.78
CA THR A 43 5.95 2.30 13.03
C THR A 43 5.17 3.15 12.03
N ALA A 44 4.98 2.68 10.80
CA ALA A 44 4.18 3.37 9.79
C ALA A 44 2.73 3.61 10.24
N CYS A 45 2.13 2.61 10.91
CA CYS A 45 0.77 2.68 11.47
C CYS A 45 0.62 3.68 12.64
N ARG A 46 1.73 4.06 13.31
CA ARG A 46 1.69 4.98 14.47
C ARG A 46 1.80 6.46 14.07
N ARG A 47 2.48 6.79 12.98
CA ARG A 47 2.73 8.20 12.56
C ARG A 47 1.50 8.93 12.03
N SER A 48 0.53 8.15 11.59
CA SER A 48 -0.66 8.56 10.87
C SER A 48 -1.78 9.11 11.75
N TYR A 49 -2.01 8.52 12.93
CA TYR A 49 -2.99 9.03 13.90
C TYR A 49 -2.62 10.41 14.45
N ALA A 50 -1.33 10.76 14.43
CA ALA A 50 -0.83 12.00 15.03
C ALA A 50 -0.74 13.20 14.06
N ARG A 51 -0.91 13.02 12.73
CA ARG A 51 -0.54 14.06 11.74
C ARG A 51 -1.49 14.32 10.57
N SER A 52 -2.64 13.65 10.47
CA SER A 52 -3.50 13.82 9.30
C SER A 52 -4.34 15.13 9.35
N LYS A 53 -3.75 16.25 8.92
CA LYS A 53 -4.47 17.45 8.42
C LYS A 53 -4.70 17.42 6.90
N SER A 54 -4.28 16.37 6.19
CA SER A 54 -4.46 16.22 4.74
C SER A 54 -5.63 15.29 4.43
N SER A 55 -6.55 15.73 3.57
CA SER A 55 -7.75 15.02 3.10
C SER A 55 -7.48 13.88 2.11
N LEU A 56 -6.24 13.36 2.05
CA LEU A 56 -5.88 12.27 1.15
C LEU A 56 -6.34 10.92 1.74
N PRO A 57 -7.05 10.08 0.97
CA PRO A 57 -7.35 8.71 1.37
C PRO A 57 -6.06 7.96 1.68
N GLY A 58 -5.90 7.41 2.90
CA GLY A 58 -4.73 6.61 3.29
C GLY A 58 -3.66 7.32 4.13
N SER A 59 -3.82 8.60 4.48
CA SER A 59 -2.91 9.30 5.42
C SER A 59 -2.78 8.56 6.77
N ALA A 60 -3.73 7.67 7.09
CA ALA A 60 -3.78 6.82 8.25
C ALA A 60 -2.71 5.69 8.30
N LEU A 61 -1.90 5.49 7.26
CA LEU A 61 -0.90 4.40 7.20
C LEU A 61 0.52 4.87 6.86
N GLY A 62 0.81 6.16 6.96
CA GLY A 62 2.06 6.71 6.43
C GLY A 62 2.15 6.61 4.90
N ALA A 63 0.98 6.51 4.23
CA ALA A 63 0.89 6.41 2.79
C ALA A 63 1.44 7.69 2.14
N LYS A 64 2.33 7.53 1.17
CA LYS A 64 2.86 8.61 0.34
C LYS A 64 2.27 8.53 -1.05
N LEU A 65 1.80 9.66 -1.58
CA LEU A 65 1.34 9.75 -2.96
C LEU A 65 2.51 9.50 -3.90
N VAL A 66 2.40 8.50 -4.78
CA VAL A 66 3.41 8.15 -5.78
C VAL A 66 2.94 8.39 -7.21
N LEU A 67 1.62 8.38 -7.44
CA LEU A 67 1.00 8.76 -8.71
C LEU A 67 -0.13 9.75 -8.46
N SER A 68 -0.15 10.82 -9.25
CA SER A 68 -1.21 11.83 -9.26
C SER A 68 -1.56 12.16 -10.70
N GLN A 69 -2.83 12.04 -11.09
CA GLN A 69 -3.29 12.27 -12.46
C GLN A 69 -2.43 11.54 -13.52
N GLY A 70 -2.07 10.28 -13.22
CA GLY A 70 -1.24 9.45 -14.10
C GLY A 70 0.24 9.84 -14.16
N ARG A 71 0.71 10.80 -13.35
CA ARG A 71 2.11 11.24 -13.31
C ARG A 71 2.79 10.83 -12.01
N PRO A 72 4.05 10.34 -12.05
CA PRO A 72 4.87 10.12 -10.87
C PRO A 72 5.08 11.41 -10.07
N THR A 73 5.02 11.31 -8.75
CA THR A 73 5.36 12.42 -7.85
C THR A 73 6.87 12.44 -7.55
N ALA A 74 7.39 13.56 -7.05
CA ALA A 74 8.81 13.69 -6.68
C ALA A 74 9.26 12.69 -5.59
N ASP A 75 8.33 12.23 -4.75
CA ASP A 75 8.56 11.23 -3.70
C ASP A 75 8.74 9.80 -4.23
N ALA A 76 8.69 9.59 -5.55
CA ALA A 76 8.90 8.28 -6.17
C ALA A 76 10.36 7.80 -6.06
N ASN A 77 11.34 8.72 -6.05
CA ASN A 77 12.76 8.38 -5.93
C ASN A 77 13.14 8.16 -4.45
N VAL A 78 13.24 6.90 -4.06
CA VAL A 78 13.70 6.48 -2.72
C VAL A 78 14.77 5.41 -2.90
N GLU A 79 15.75 5.43 -2.00
CA GLU A 79 16.77 4.40 -1.89
C GLU A 79 16.12 3.02 -1.66
N LEU A 80 16.53 2.03 -2.45
CA LEU A 80 15.92 0.70 -2.48
C LEU A 80 16.80 -0.30 -1.73
N ASP A 81 16.24 -0.89 -0.68
CA ASP A 81 16.79 -2.04 0.03
C ASP A 81 16.23 -3.30 -0.63
N THR A 82 17.08 -3.97 -1.41
CA THR A 82 16.71 -5.18 -2.13
C THR A 82 16.62 -6.42 -1.23
N GLU A 83 17.05 -6.39 0.02
CA GLU A 83 16.86 -7.54 0.92
C GLU A 83 15.43 -7.58 1.48
N LYS A 84 14.84 -6.40 1.68
CA LYS A 84 13.48 -6.23 2.16
C LYS A 84 12.50 -6.24 1.00
N LYS A 85 11.55 -7.16 1.00
CA LYS A 85 10.60 -7.35 -0.11
C LYS A 85 9.22 -7.69 0.42
N VAL A 86 8.20 -7.12 -0.22
CA VAL A 86 6.82 -7.62 -0.16
C VAL A 86 6.59 -8.45 -1.40
N LEU A 87 6.72 -9.78 -1.29
CA LEU A 87 6.50 -10.66 -2.45
C LEU A 87 5.02 -11.04 -2.61
N HIS A 88 4.30 -11.14 -1.49
CA HIS A 88 2.90 -11.57 -1.45
C HIS A 88 2.04 -10.51 -0.76
N CYS A 89 1.02 -10.06 -1.48
CA CYS A 89 0.00 -9.14 -1.02
C CYS A 89 -1.30 -9.41 -1.79
N GLU A 90 -2.42 -9.45 -1.08
CA GLU A 90 -3.73 -9.81 -1.65
C GLU A 90 -4.87 -9.05 -0.96
N PHE A 91 -5.90 -8.73 -1.75
CA PHE A 91 -7.19 -8.29 -1.24
C PHE A 91 -8.04 -9.49 -0.83
N HIS A 92 -8.85 -9.29 0.21
CA HIS A 92 -9.91 -10.23 0.57
C HIS A 92 -10.99 -10.25 -0.54
N PRO A 93 -11.53 -11.43 -0.90
CA PRO A 93 -12.41 -11.57 -2.08
C PRO A 93 -13.75 -10.86 -1.96
N SER A 94 -14.19 -10.52 -0.74
CA SER A 94 -15.50 -9.92 -0.49
C SER A 94 -15.50 -8.74 0.49
N GLN A 95 -14.35 -8.39 1.05
CA GLN A 95 -14.26 -7.36 2.09
C GLN A 95 -13.16 -6.37 1.75
N SER A 96 -13.29 -5.15 2.27
CA SER A 96 -12.28 -4.10 2.12
C SER A 96 -11.12 -4.31 3.09
N ILE A 97 -10.48 -5.48 2.99
CA ILE A 97 -9.34 -5.95 3.78
C ILE A 97 -8.25 -6.38 2.81
N MET A 98 -6.99 -6.14 3.17
CA MET A 98 -5.84 -6.65 2.46
C MET A 98 -4.81 -7.23 3.42
N ALA A 99 -4.13 -8.28 2.96
CA ALA A 99 -3.03 -8.92 3.65
C ALA A 99 -1.72 -8.63 2.91
N VAL A 100 -0.67 -8.31 3.66
CA VAL A 100 0.66 -7.99 3.11
C VAL A 100 1.69 -8.77 3.91
N SER A 101 2.45 -9.62 3.21
CA SER A 101 3.50 -10.42 3.81
C SER A 101 4.88 -9.84 3.52
N THR A 102 5.69 -9.74 4.58
CA THR A 102 7.12 -9.45 4.50
C THR A 102 7.90 -10.73 4.84
N ARG A 103 9.24 -10.67 4.85
CA ARG A 103 10.08 -11.81 5.24
C ARG A 103 9.81 -12.33 6.67
N ALA A 104 9.41 -11.45 7.59
CA ALA A 104 9.32 -11.78 9.03
C ALA A 104 7.94 -11.53 9.65
N ASN A 105 7.08 -10.75 9.01
CA ASN A 105 5.79 -10.35 9.56
C ASN A 105 4.70 -10.42 8.50
N LEU A 106 3.48 -10.73 8.96
CA LEU A 106 2.24 -10.58 8.20
C LEU A 106 1.48 -9.35 8.73
N TYR A 107 1.07 -8.46 7.84
CA TYR A 107 0.28 -7.28 8.14
C TYR A 107 -1.11 -7.40 7.54
N ILE A 108 -2.14 -7.07 8.32
CA ILE A 108 -3.53 -7.01 7.87
C ILE A 108 -3.98 -5.56 7.96
N TYR A 109 -4.50 -5.04 6.86
CA TYR A 109 -5.07 -3.70 6.76
C TYR A 109 -6.56 -3.81 6.44
N ALA A 110 -7.40 -3.08 7.16
CA ALA A 110 -8.84 -3.05 6.96
C ALA A 110 -9.33 -1.61 6.87
N SER A 111 -10.35 -1.37 6.04
CA SER A 111 -11.10 -0.11 6.11
C SER A 111 -11.85 -0.03 7.43
N LEU A 112 -11.95 1.18 7.99
CA LEU A 112 -12.73 1.47 9.20
C LEU A 112 -14.22 1.21 8.99
N ASP A 113 -14.71 1.20 7.75
CA ASP A 113 -16.12 0.90 7.44
C ASP A 113 -16.52 -0.53 7.83
N ASN A 114 -15.55 -1.46 7.93
CA ASN A 114 -15.80 -2.85 8.32
C ASN A 114 -15.90 -3.06 9.85
N LEU A 115 -15.73 -2.01 10.66
CA LEU A 115 -15.73 -2.07 12.13
C LEU A 115 -17.01 -1.47 12.75
N ARG A 116 -18.08 -1.33 11.96
CA ARG A 116 -19.39 -0.86 12.40
C ARG A 116 -20.43 -1.95 12.32
#